data_AF-A0A0E3MGW1-F1
#
_entry.id   AF-A0A0E3MGW1-F1
#
_cell.length_a   1.000
_cell.length_b   1.000
_cell.length_c   1.000
_cell.angle_alpha   90.00
_cell.angle_beta   90.00
_cell.angle_gamma   90.00
#
_symmetry.space_group_name_H-M   'P 1'
#
loop_
_entity.id
_entity.type
_entity.pdbx_description
1 polymer ?
#
loop_
_entity_poly.entity_id
_entity_poly.type
_entity_poly.pdbx_seq_one_letter_code
_entity_poly.pdbx_strand_id
1 'polypeptide(L)'
;MDLIITFGLLTLVVLLEFIVVPAIILKRGTKFSTIYNYPIYIINSTEINAYSLTSVWGKFIVLTRGLVNGEDEEHIKAAIMHEVGHLKLNHHVKMSLYIISVIMVFTYLLGVNMLTLIPFALVALLVQRYLQRRLELGADRFALRFINKKMLEDLITKYDMKETTFLSTHPNIHVRLKNINE
;
A
#
# COMPACT_ATOMS: atom_id res chain seq x y z
N MET A 1 28.57 -13.11 -6.81
CA MET A 1 27.33 -13.68 -6.26
C MET A 1 26.46 -14.16 -7.41
N ASP A 2 25.87 -15.35 -7.29
CA ASP A 2 25.27 -16.03 -8.44
C ASP A 2 24.03 -15.28 -8.95
N LEU A 3 24.04 -14.96 -10.24
CA LEU A 3 22.90 -14.41 -10.99
C LEU A 3 21.61 -15.21 -10.70
N ILE A 4 21.75 -16.52 -10.51
CA ILE A 4 20.69 -17.46 -10.14
C ILE A 4 20.03 -17.08 -8.82
N ILE A 5 20.80 -16.72 -7.79
CA ILE A 5 20.26 -16.33 -6.48
C ILE A 5 19.48 -15.02 -6.59
N THR A 6 20.03 -14.03 -7.30
CA THR A 6 19.35 -12.74 -7.51
C THR A 6 18.05 -12.95 -8.28
N PHE A 7 18.09 -13.71 -9.37
CA PHE A 7 16.90 -14.03 -10.16
C PHE A 7 15.85 -14.80 -9.35
N GLY A 8 16.27 -15.75 -8.52
CA GLY A 8 15.40 -16.48 -7.61
C GLY A 8 14.70 -15.57 -6.60
N LEU A 9 15.45 -14.65 -5.97
CA LEU A 9 14.88 -13.67 -5.03
C LEU A 9 13.87 -12.74 -5.71
N LEU A 10 14.20 -12.20 -6.89
CA LEU A 10 13.30 -11.33 -7.64
C LEU A 10 12.01 -12.07 -8.03
N THR A 11 12.14 -13.30 -8.53
CA THR A 11 11.00 -14.15 -8.89
C THR A 11 10.12 -14.40 -7.67
N LEU A 12 10.72 -14.74 -6.53
CA LEU A 12 9.99 -14.97 -5.28
C LEU A 12 9.21 -13.74 -4.84
N VAL A 13 9.83 -12.54 -4.86
CA VAL A 13 9.17 -11.29 -4.47
C VAL A 13 7.97 -11.00 -5.37
N VAL A 14 8.14 -11.10 -6.69
CA VAL A 14 7.05 -10.86 -7.65
C VAL A 14 5.92 -11.88 -7.48
N LEU A 15 6.23 -13.16 -7.31
CA LEU A 15 5.22 -14.21 -7.10
C LEU A 15 4.47 -13.99 -5.78
N LEU A 16 5.18 -13.69 -4.70
CA LEU A 16 4.55 -13.45 -3.40
C LEU A 16 3.60 -12.25 -3.47
N GLU A 17 4.07 -11.12 -4.01
CA GLU A 17 3.33 -9.87 -4.04
C GLU A 17 2.13 -9.91 -4.99
N PHE A 18 2.30 -10.41 -6.22
CA PHE A 18 1.28 -10.31 -7.26
C PHE A 18 0.42 -11.57 -7.44
N ILE A 19 0.80 -12.70 -6.83
CA ILE A 19 0.08 -13.97 -6.98
C ILE A 19 -0.35 -14.52 -5.62
N VAL A 20 0.61 -14.84 -4.74
CA VAL A 20 0.32 -15.59 -3.50
C VAL A 20 -0.52 -14.75 -2.53
N VAL A 21 -0.10 -13.53 -2.21
CA VAL A 21 -0.83 -12.66 -1.28
C VAL A 21 -2.23 -12.34 -1.81
N PRO A 22 -2.42 -11.87 -3.06
CA PRO A 22 -3.75 -11.67 -3.62
C PRO A 22 -4.61 -12.93 -3.62
N ALA A 23 -4.06 -14.10 -4.00
CA ALA A 23 -4.82 -15.34 -3.99
C ALA A 23 -5.34 -15.73 -2.60
N ILE A 24 -4.49 -15.60 -1.57
CA ILE A 24 -4.88 -15.89 -0.19
C ILE A 24 -5.98 -14.93 0.26
N ILE A 25 -5.84 -13.63 -0.01
CA ILE A 25 -6.80 -12.62 0.43
C ILE A 25 -8.14 -12.79 -0.30
N LEU A 26 -8.12 -12.94 -1.63
CA LEU A 26 -9.32 -13.12 -2.43
C LEU A 26 -10.06 -14.43 -2.11
N LYS A 27 -9.34 -15.49 -1.74
CA LYS A 27 -9.96 -16.75 -1.28
C LYS A 27 -10.70 -16.58 0.06
N ARG A 28 -10.25 -15.67 0.92
CA ARG A 28 -10.88 -15.37 2.22
C ARG A 28 -11.97 -14.31 2.14
N GLY A 29 -12.01 -13.54 1.04
CA GLY A 29 -12.95 -12.46 0.84
C GLY A 29 -14.21 -12.88 0.10
N THR A 30 -15.33 -12.25 0.44
CA THR A 30 -16.57 -12.34 -0.34
C THR A 30 -16.68 -11.11 -1.24
N LYS A 31 -16.85 -11.29 -2.55
CA LYS A 31 -17.09 -10.18 -3.47
C LYS A 31 -18.41 -9.50 -3.08
N PHE A 32 -18.35 -8.20 -2.82
CA PHE A 32 -19.49 -7.39 -2.40
C PHE A 32 -20.01 -6.51 -3.53
N SER A 33 -19.13 -5.76 -4.18
CA SER A 33 -19.52 -4.78 -5.21
C SER A 33 -18.37 -4.53 -6.20
N THR A 34 -18.50 -3.54 -7.07
CA THR A 34 -17.47 -3.11 -8.02
C THR A 34 -17.54 -1.60 -8.21
N ILE A 35 -16.40 -0.91 -8.08
CA ILE A 35 -16.28 0.55 -8.23
C ILE A 35 -15.12 0.85 -9.19
N TYR A 36 -15.34 1.69 -10.22
CA TYR A 36 -14.35 1.98 -11.27
C TYR A 36 -13.71 0.74 -11.92
N ASN A 37 -14.50 -0.33 -12.11
CA ASN A 37 -14.06 -1.65 -12.57
C ASN A 37 -13.11 -2.39 -11.61
N TYR A 38 -12.98 -1.94 -10.36
CA TYR A 38 -12.26 -2.64 -9.30
C TYR A 38 -13.26 -3.40 -8.43
N PRO A 39 -13.22 -4.73 -8.40
CA PRO A 39 -14.04 -5.52 -7.51
C PRO A 39 -13.69 -5.23 -6.04
N ILE A 40 -14.73 -5.09 -5.23
CA ILE A 40 -14.60 -4.88 -3.78
C ILE A 40 -14.88 -6.20 -3.08
N TYR A 41 -13.95 -6.62 -2.24
CA TYR A 41 -14.06 -7.81 -1.40
C TYR A 41 -14.18 -7.39 0.06
N ILE A 42 -15.01 -8.12 0.82
CA ILE A 42 -15.10 -7.97 2.27
C ILE A 42 -14.47 -9.21 2.91
N ILE A 43 -13.51 -9.01 3.82
CA ILE A 43 -12.91 -10.07 4.62
C ILE A 43 -13.44 -10.05 6.05
N ASN A 44 -13.56 -11.22 6.66
CA ASN A 44 -14.01 -11.35 8.04
C ASN A 44 -12.86 -11.06 9.03
N SER A 45 -12.59 -9.77 9.26
CA SER A 45 -11.66 -9.26 10.27
C SER A 45 -12.35 -8.18 11.09
N THR A 46 -12.09 -8.12 12.40
CA THR A 46 -12.58 -7.09 13.32
C THR A 46 -11.73 -5.82 13.27
N GLU A 47 -10.54 -5.86 12.66
CA GLU A 47 -9.73 -4.68 12.41
C GLU A 47 -10.50 -3.70 11.52
N ILE A 48 -10.29 -2.41 11.69
CA ILE A 48 -10.87 -1.41 10.81
C ILE A 48 -9.81 -1.01 9.78
N ASN A 49 -9.97 -1.51 8.56
CA ASN A 49 -8.98 -1.31 7.51
C ASN A 49 -9.59 -1.40 6.11
N ALA A 50 -9.00 -0.68 5.17
CA ALA A 50 -9.20 -0.83 3.74
C ALA A 50 -7.83 -0.88 3.07
N TYR A 51 -7.67 -1.72 2.07
CA TYR A 51 -6.45 -1.73 1.28
C TYR A 51 -6.71 -2.20 -0.15
N SER A 52 -5.88 -1.72 -1.05
CA SER A 52 -5.88 -2.09 -2.45
C SER A 52 -4.85 -3.17 -2.74
N LEU A 53 -5.16 -4.03 -3.70
CA LEU A 53 -4.26 -5.09 -4.18
C LEU A 53 -4.12 -5.00 -5.69
N THR A 54 -2.90 -5.23 -6.16
CA THR A 54 -2.61 -5.46 -7.58
C THR A 54 -2.13 -6.89 -7.76
N SER A 55 -2.66 -7.58 -8.76
CA SER A 55 -2.35 -8.97 -9.06
C SER A 55 -2.33 -9.21 -10.57
N VAL A 56 -1.82 -10.37 -10.97
CA VAL A 56 -1.89 -10.86 -12.35
C VAL A 56 -3.34 -11.02 -12.85
N TRP A 57 -4.31 -11.20 -11.96
CA TRP A 57 -5.74 -11.30 -12.31
C TRP A 57 -6.47 -9.95 -12.35
N GLY A 58 -5.81 -8.86 -12.00
CA GLY A 58 -6.40 -7.53 -11.97
C GLY A 58 -6.14 -6.77 -10.67
N LYS A 59 -6.98 -5.76 -10.43
CA LYS A 59 -6.87 -4.83 -9.31
C LYS A 59 -8.12 -4.90 -8.46
N PHE A 60 -7.92 -4.92 -7.15
CA PHE A 60 -8.98 -5.20 -6.18
C PHE A 60 -8.90 -4.24 -5.01
N ILE A 61 -10.06 -3.98 -4.40
CA ILE A 61 -10.16 -3.27 -3.13
C ILE A 61 -10.68 -4.26 -2.10
N VAL A 62 -10.07 -4.25 -0.92
CA VAL A 62 -10.45 -5.13 0.17
C VAL A 62 -10.82 -4.28 1.37
N LEU A 63 -12.00 -4.55 1.92
CA LEU A 63 -12.50 -3.93 3.14
C LEU A 63 -12.57 -4.99 4.23
N THR A 64 -12.27 -4.61 5.46
CA THR A 64 -12.54 -5.48 6.60
C THR A 64 -13.99 -5.33 7.06
N ARG A 65 -14.54 -6.38 7.65
CA ARG A 65 -15.86 -6.31 8.29
C ARG A 65 -15.88 -5.30 9.46
N GLY A 66 -14.76 -5.11 10.15
CA GLY A 66 -14.60 -4.05 11.15
C GLY A 66 -14.80 -2.66 10.59
N LEU A 67 -14.27 -2.35 9.39
CA LEU A 67 -14.53 -1.06 8.73
C LEU A 67 -16.00 -0.90 8.36
N VAL A 68 -16.59 -1.92 7.73
CA VAL A 68 -17.98 -1.87 7.27
C VAL A 68 -18.98 -1.69 8.42
N ASN A 69 -18.70 -2.28 9.58
CA ASN A 69 -19.59 -2.21 10.73
C ASN A 69 -19.27 -1.04 11.68
N GLY A 70 -18.05 -0.51 11.63
CA GLY A 70 -17.54 0.49 12.58
C GLY A 70 -17.60 1.94 12.08
N GLU A 71 -17.82 2.14 10.79
CA GLU A 71 -17.84 3.46 10.15
C GLU A 71 -19.14 3.74 9.41
N ASP A 72 -19.41 5.04 9.20
CA ASP A 72 -20.52 5.46 8.36
C ASP A 72 -20.18 5.34 6.85
N GLU A 73 -21.21 5.47 6.02
CA GLU A 73 -21.07 5.34 4.56
C GLU A 73 -20.08 6.36 3.97
N GLU A 74 -20.02 7.55 4.55
CA GLU A 74 -19.17 8.65 4.10
C GLU A 74 -17.68 8.33 4.33
N HIS A 75 -17.32 7.86 5.53
CA HIS A 75 -15.97 7.43 5.87
C HIS A 75 -15.56 6.18 5.07
N ILE A 76 -16.48 5.22 4.87
CA ILE A 76 -16.22 4.05 4.01
C ILE A 76 -15.94 4.50 2.58
N LYS A 77 -16.71 5.44 2.04
CA LYS A 77 -16.50 6.00 0.70
C LYS A 77 -15.15 6.73 0.60
N ALA A 78 -14.77 7.48 1.64
CA ALA A 78 -13.47 8.14 1.71
C ALA A 78 -12.31 7.14 1.66
N ALA A 79 -12.37 6.07 2.47
CA ALA A 79 -11.39 4.99 2.46
C ALA A 79 -11.29 4.33 1.07
N ILE A 80 -12.42 3.99 0.47
CA ILE A 80 -12.46 3.41 -0.88
C ILE A 80 -11.83 4.34 -1.90
N MET A 81 -12.14 5.64 -1.89
CA MET A 81 -11.60 6.58 -2.87
C MET A 81 -10.09 6.80 -2.71
N HIS A 82 -9.56 6.73 -1.49
CA HIS A 82 -8.12 6.69 -1.23
C HIS A 82 -7.49 5.43 -1.85
N GLU A 83 -8.08 4.24 -1.64
CA GLU A 83 -7.61 2.99 -2.25
C GLU A 83 -7.71 2.98 -3.78
N VAL A 84 -8.76 3.56 -4.35
CA VAL A 84 -8.86 3.78 -5.81
C VAL A 84 -7.70 4.65 -6.30
N GLY A 85 -7.29 5.65 -5.51
CA GLY A 85 -6.11 6.48 -5.79
C GLY A 85 -4.84 5.64 -5.93
N HIS A 86 -4.58 4.73 -5.00
CA HIS A 86 -3.45 3.79 -5.09
C HIS A 86 -3.48 2.94 -6.36
N LEU A 87 -4.65 2.43 -6.73
CA LEU A 87 -4.84 1.60 -7.93
C LEU A 87 -4.69 2.41 -9.23
N LYS A 88 -5.25 3.62 -9.30
CA LYS A 88 -5.21 4.48 -10.49
C LYS A 88 -3.82 5.02 -10.75
N LEU A 89 -3.08 5.34 -9.70
CA LEU A 89 -1.72 5.89 -9.79
C LEU A 89 -0.62 4.81 -9.78
N ASN A 90 -1.00 3.53 -9.82
CA ASN A 90 -0.10 2.36 -9.85
C ASN A 90 0.92 2.35 -8.71
N HIS A 91 0.50 2.69 -7.48
CA HIS A 91 1.41 2.80 -6.34
C HIS A 91 2.06 1.47 -5.98
N HIS A 92 1.32 0.36 -6.04
CA HIS A 92 1.85 -1.00 -5.84
C HIS A 92 3.01 -1.28 -6.80
N VAL A 93 2.78 -1.17 -8.11
CA VAL A 93 3.81 -1.41 -9.14
C VAL A 93 5.04 -0.51 -8.95
N LYS A 94 4.85 0.78 -8.63
CA LYS A 94 5.96 1.71 -8.36
C LYS A 94 6.80 1.26 -7.17
N MET A 95 6.14 0.79 -6.11
CA MET A 95 6.82 0.28 -4.92
C MET A 95 7.54 -1.04 -5.20
N SER A 96 6.95 -1.96 -5.97
CA SER A 96 7.59 -3.21 -6.37
C SER A 96 8.84 -2.96 -7.21
N LEU A 97 8.77 -2.04 -8.19
CA LEU A 97 9.94 -1.63 -8.99
C LEU A 97 11.07 -1.08 -8.12
N TYR A 98 10.72 -0.32 -7.09
CA TYR A 98 11.69 0.17 -6.12
C TYR A 98 12.35 -1.00 -5.35
N ILE A 99 11.56 -1.92 -4.82
CA ILE A 99 12.06 -3.10 -4.08
C ILE A 99 12.95 -3.96 -4.97
N ILE A 100 12.54 -4.22 -6.22
CA ILE A 100 13.34 -4.95 -7.21
C ILE A 100 14.69 -4.24 -7.44
N SER A 101 14.67 -2.92 -7.58
CA SER A 101 15.90 -2.12 -7.75
C SER A 101 16.81 -2.22 -6.53
N VAL A 102 16.26 -2.16 -5.32
CA VAL A 102 17.01 -2.32 -4.08
C VAL A 102 17.64 -3.70 -4.00
N ILE A 103 16.90 -4.77 -4.33
CA ILE A 103 17.42 -6.14 -4.31
C ILE A 103 18.58 -6.28 -5.30
N MET A 104 18.45 -5.76 -6.53
CA MET A 104 19.54 -5.83 -7.52
C MET A 104 20.82 -5.12 -7.06
N VAL A 105 20.69 -3.93 -6.47
CA VAL A 105 21.86 -3.19 -5.97
C VAL A 105 22.43 -3.87 -4.72
N PHE A 106 21.57 -4.32 -3.80
CA PHE A 106 21.98 -5.06 -2.62
C PHE A 106 22.78 -6.31 -3.00
N THR A 107 22.29 -7.07 -3.97
CA THR A 107 22.96 -8.30 -4.41
C THR A 107 24.28 -8.01 -5.10
N TYR A 108 24.35 -6.97 -5.91
CA TYR A 108 25.61 -6.50 -6.49
C TYR A 108 26.64 -6.13 -5.40
N LEU A 109 26.24 -5.29 -4.43
CA LEU A 109 27.13 -4.80 -3.36
C LEU A 109 27.62 -5.92 -2.43
N LEU A 110 26.80 -6.94 -2.19
CA LEU A 110 27.20 -8.12 -1.41
C LEU A 110 28.38 -8.87 -2.07
N GLY A 111 28.48 -8.82 -3.39
CA GLY A 111 29.61 -9.37 -4.15
C GLY A 111 30.87 -8.49 -4.19
N VAL A 112 30.77 -7.22 -3.78
CA VAL A 112 31.90 -6.28 -3.77
C VAL A 112 32.52 -6.21 -2.38
N ASN A 113 31.75 -5.78 -1.38
CA ASN A 113 32.19 -5.68 0.01
C ASN A 113 30.98 -5.56 0.94
N MET A 114 30.88 -6.45 1.92
CA MET A 114 29.78 -6.48 2.90
C MET A 114 29.62 -5.17 3.69
N LEU A 115 30.71 -4.43 3.95
CA LEU A 115 30.66 -3.15 4.67
C LEU A 115 29.90 -2.06 3.90
N THR A 116 29.79 -2.16 2.57
CA THR A 116 29.02 -1.21 1.74
C THR A 116 27.50 -1.37 1.89
N LEU A 117 27.04 -2.49 2.47
CA LEU A 117 25.61 -2.78 2.63
C LEU A 117 24.95 -1.90 3.70
N ILE A 118 25.68 -1.55 4.76
CA ILE A 118 25.14 -0.72 5.86
C ILE A 118 24.75 0.68 5.34
N PRO A 119 25.64 1.48 4.73
CA PRO A 119 25.25 2.78 4.21
C PRO A 119 24.20 2.66 3.11
N PHE A 120 24.29 1.65 2.24
CA PHE A 120 23.26 1.42 1.21
C PHE A 120 21.88 1.15 1.82
N ALA A 121 21.79 0.27 2.82
CA ALA A 121 20.52 -0.05 3.48
C ALA A 121 19.90 1.17 4.16
N LEU A 122 20.71 2.04 4.77
CA LEU A 122 20.24 3.31 5.34
C LEU A 122 19.67 4.24 4.26
N VAL A 123 20.40 4.42 3.14
CA VAL A 123 19.90 5.25 2.02
C VAL A 123 18.62 4.66 1.43
N ALA A 124 18.59 3.34 1.19
CA ALA A 124 17.41 2.65 0.68
C ALA A 124 16.21 2.82 1.63
N LEU A 125 16.41 2.75 2.95
CA LEU A 125 15.32 2.98 3.89
C LEU A 125 14.78 4.42 3.81
N LEU A 126 15.65 5.42 3.71
CA LEU A 126 15.25 6.82 3.59
C LEU A 126 14.50 7.10 2.29
N VAL A 127 15.00 6.58 1.16
CA VAL A 127 14.34 6.69 -0.14
C VAL A 127 12.99 5.99 -0.13
N GLN A 128 12.91 4.80 0.49
CA GLN A 128 11.66 4.06 0.64
C GLN A 128 10.61 4.90 1.39
N ARG A 129 10.98 5.47 2.55
CA ARG A 129 10.10 6.33 3.35
C ARG A 129 9.63 7.56 2.57
N TYR A 130 10.54 8.18 1.82
CA TYR A 130 10.21 9.32 0.96
C TYR A 130 9.22 8.94 -0.14
N LEU A 131 9.45 7.82 -0.84
CA LEU A 131 8.56 7.33 -1.87
C LEU A 131 7.19 6.98 -1.31
N GLN A 132 7.11 6.22 -0.22
CA GLN A 132 5.85 5.89 0.45
C GLN A 132 5.05 7.16 0.74
N ARG A 133 5.65 8.16 1.39
CA ARG A 133 5.01 9.45 1.64
C ARG A 133 4.51 10.12 0.34
N ARG A 134 5.25 10.08 -0.75
CA ARG A 134 4.81 10.70 -2.03
C ARG A 134 3.63 9.97 -2.67
N LEU A 135 3.58 8.64 -2.56
CA LEU A 135 2.48 7.81 -3.06
C LEU A 135 1.20 8.13 -2.27
N GLU A 136 1.31 8.22 -0.96
CA GLU A 136 0.22 8.53 -0.03
C GLU A 136 -0.44 9.87 -0.31
N LEU A 137 0.39 10.91 -0.43
CA LEU A 137 -0.09 12.23 -0.84
C LEU A 137 -0.73 12.20 -2.24
N GLY A 138 -0.26 11.31 -3.13
CA GLY A 138 -0.88 11.08 -4.42
C GLY A 138 -2.28 10.48 -4.30
N ALA A 139 -2.47 9.51 -3.42
CA ALA A 139 -3.75 8.87 -3.15
C ALA A 139 -4.73 9.85 -2.49
N ASP A 140 -4.26 10.64 -1.53
CA ASP A 140 -5.06 11.70 -0.89
C ASP A 140 -5.53 12.74 -1.91
N ARG A 141 -4.62 13.28 -2.73
CA ARG A 141 -4.99 14.24 -3.79
C ARG A 141 -5.94 13.64 -4.82
N PHE A 142 -5.87 12.34 -5.08
CA PHE A 142 -6.83 11.68 -5.94
C PHE A 142 -8.20 11.60 -5.26
N ALA A 143 -8.25 11.17 -4.00
CA ALA A 143 -9.49 11.04 -3.23
C ALA A 143 -10.24 12.37 -3.12
N LEU A 144 -9.53 13.47 -2.84
CA LEU A 144 -10.07 14.83 -2.73
C LEU A 144 -10.83 15.32 -3.98
N ARG A 145 -10.66 14.67 -5.14
CA ARG A 145 -11.44 14.98 -6.35
C ARG A 145 -12.89 14.48 -6.27
N PHE A 146 -13.20 13.61 -5.30
CA PHE A 146 -14.46 12.89 -5.21
C PHE A 146 -15.12 12.95 -3.83
N ILE A 147 -14.36 13.34 -2.80
CA ILE A 147 -14.84 13.45 -1.42
C ILE A 147 -14.53 14.83 -0.85
N ASN A 148 -15.25 15.21 0.19
CA ASN A 148 -14.98 16.47 0.90
C ASN A 148 -13.64 16.37 1.63
N LYS A 149 -12.85 17.45 1.56
CA LYS A 149 -11.62 17.63 2.33
C LYS A 149 -11.78 17.29 3.82
N LYS A 150 -12.81 17.83 4.47
CA LYS A 150 -13.04 17.62 5.90
C LYS A 150 -13.22 16.15 6.23
N MET A 151 -13.88 15.40 5.35
CA MET A 151 -14.11 13.96 5.51
C MET A 151 -12.81 13.15 5.41
N LEU A 152 -11.89 13.54 4.52
CA LEU A 152 -10.57 12.91 4.44
C LEU A 152 -9.71 13.26 5.67
N GLU A 153 -9.76 14.50 6.14
CA GLU A 153 -9.08 14.92 7.37
C GLU A 153 -9.62 14.17 8.60
N ASP A 154 -10.93 14.03 8.72
CA ASP A 154 -11.59 13.30 9.80
C ASP A 154 -11.18 11.81 9.77
N LEU A 155 -11.18 11.18 8.59
CA LEU A 155 -10.75 9.78 8.44
C LEU A 155 -9.27 9.59 8.83
N ILE A 156 -8.39 10.46 8.33
CA ILE A 156 -6.96 10.41 8.66
C ILE A 156 -6.78 10.58 10.17
N THR A 157 -7.45 11.54 10.79
CA THR A 157 -7.30 11.84 12.22
C THR A 157 -7.86 10.73 13.12
N LYS A 158 -9.01 10.14 12.74
CA LYS A 158 -9.68 9.09 13.50
C LYS A 158 -8.88 7.80 13.57
N TYR A 159 -8.20 7.45 12.49
CA TYR A 159 -7.44 6.20 12.36
C TYR A 159 -5.96 6.30 12.70
N ASP A 160 -5.48 7.50 13.02
CA ASP A 160 -4.11 7.76 13.44
C ASP A 160 -3.86 7.49 14.93
N MET A 161 -4.88 7.64 15.78
CA MET A 161 -4.73 7.42 17.24
C MET A 161 -4.63 5.94 17.66
N LYS A 162 -4.81 5.00 16.73
CA LYS A 162 -4.49 3.58 16.96
C LYS A 162 -3.18 3.24 16.27
N GLU A 163 -2.08 3.73 16.85
CA GLU A 163 -0.78 3.04 16.73
C GLU A 163 -0.91 1.64 17.32
N THR A 164 -1.43 0.70 16.54
CA THR A 164 -1.29 -0.71 16.86
C THR A 164 -1.04 -1.45 15.57
N THR A 165 0.09 -2.12 15.55
CA THR A 165 0.56 -3.08 14.54
C THR A 165 1.56 -2.51 13.56
N PHE A 166 2.68 -3.22 13.46
CA PHE A 166 3.80 -3.14 12.52
C PHE A 166 3.39 -3.13 11.01
N LEU A 167 2.09 -3.08 10.73
CA LEU A 167 1.39 -3.21 9.45
C LEU A 167 0.45 -2.02 9.16
N SER A 168 0.61 -0.87 9.84
CA SER A 168 -0.02 0.37 9.35
C SER A 168 0.59 0.72 7.98
N THR A 169 -0.23 0.64 6.93
CA THR A 169 0.20 0.77 5.53
C THR A 169 0.50 2.21 5.11
N HIS A 170 0.09 3.20 5.91
CA HIS A 170 0.18 4.62 5.58
C HIS A 170 1.06 5.39 6.60
N PRO A 171 2.03 6.22 6.16
CA PRO A 171 2.97 6.96 7.00
C PRO A 171 2.53 8.39 7.37
N ASN A 172 3.12 8.91 8.46
CA ASN A 172 3.11 10.26 9.07
C ASN A 172 2.01 11.26 8.67
N ILE A 173 1.05 11.43 9.59
CA ILE A 173 -0.12 12.30 9.52
C ILE A 173 0.16 13.78 9.23
N HIS A 174 1.20 14.37 9.84
CA HIS A 174 1.43 15.82 9.77
C HIS A 174 1.66 16.30 8.34
N VAL A 175 2.28 15.45 7.52
CA VAL A 175 2.52 15.73 6.11
C VAL A 175 1.22 15.62 5.32
N ARG A 176 0.40 14.60 5.60
CA ARG A 176 -0.87 14.38 4.90
C ARG A 176 -1.83 15.53 5.15
N LEU A 177 -2.03 15.90 6.42
CA LEU A 177 -2.87 17.03 6.81
C LEU A 177 -2.36 18.37 6.24
N LYS A 178 -1.04 18.61 6.21
CA LYS A 178 -0.49 19.82 5.57
C LYS A 178 -0.81 19.87 4.08
N ASN A 179 -0.62 18.77 3.36
CA ASN A 179 -0.86 18.70 1.91
C ASN A 179 -2.35 18.74 1.53
N ILE A 180 -3.26 18.39 2.44
CA ILE A 180 -4.71 18.57 2.24
C ILE A 180 -5.10 20.06 2.45
N ASN A 181 -4.27 20.83 3.16
CA ASN A 181 -4.47 22.25 3.44
C ASN A 181 -3.85 23.22 2.43
N GLU A 182 -3.04 22.74 1.51
CA GLU A 182 -2.50 23.46 0.36
C GLU A 182 -3.40 23.28 -0.89
#